data_AF-A0A2H9PJ96-F1
#
_entry.id   AF-A0A2H9PJ96-F1
#
_cell.length_a   1.000
_cell.length_b   1.000
_cell.length_c   1.000
_cell.angle_alpha   90.00
_cell.angle_beta   90.00
_cell.angle_gamma   90.00
#
_symmetry.space_group_name_H-M   'P 1'
#
loop_
_entity.id
_entity.type
_entity.pdbx_description
1 polymer ?
#
loop_
_entity_poly.entity_id
_entity_poly.type
_entity_poly.pdbx_seq_one_letter_code
_entity_poly.pdbx_strand_id
1 'polypeptide(L)'
;MENGMDVKKDNNKYNMHHKVFIIDNETVITGSYNPSSSGDEKNDENILIIHDKGIAKKFLDEFDKVWNYDGGLISQCIPAKDVVISEVYYDTTGKDSEEEYISIYNPTNRDVNLDYYFISRGDSNQRMSGIISSNGTKKFDPKFSLPNSGGYAVLSKGGYEVDYVEWESDWKLVAKKGEVLSRKSFGKVNCEEEWK
;
A
#
# COMPACT_ATOMS: atom_id res chain seq x y z
N MET A 1 -17.99 -22.11 13.99
CA MET A 1 -16.88 -22.80 13.28
C MET A 1 -16.57 -24.04 14.09
N GLU A 2 -16.65 -25.23 13.49
CA GLU A 2 -16.97 -26.47 14.23
C GLU A 2 -15.88 -27.56 14.20
N ASN A 3 -14.69 -27.31 13.64
CA ASN A 3 -13.65 -28.35 13.47
C ASN A 3 -12.21 -27.93 13.87
N GLY A 4 -12.04 -26.94 14.75
CA GLY A 4 -10.71 -26.54 15.24
C GLY A 4 -9.78 -25.88 14.22
N MET A 5 -10.33 -25.42 13.08
CA MET A 5 -9.57 -24.63 12.11
C MET A 5 -9.60 -23.15 12.47
N ASP A 6 -8.43 -22.51 12.44
CA ASP A 6 -8.32 -21.07 12.59
C ASP A 6 -8.83 -20.38 11.32
N VAL A 7 -9.73 -19.42 11.51
CA VAL A 7 -10.30 -18.63 10.42
C VAL A 7 -10.24 -17.16 10.78
N LYS A 8 -9.69 -16.36 9.88
CA LYS A 8 -9.64 -14.90 10.01
C LYS A 8 -10.38 -14.28 8.84
N LYS A 9 -11.26 -13.32 9.15
CA LYS A 9 -11.83 -12.45 8.11
C LYS A 9 -10.77 -11.40 7.75
N ASP A 10 -10.58 -11.18 6.46
CA ASP A 10 -9.72 -10.09 6.01
C ASP A 10 -10.27 -8.75 6.50
N ASN A 11 -9.37 -7.93 7.06
CA ASN A 11 -9.67 -6.60 7.57
C ASN A 11 -9.13 -5.49 6.64
N ASN A 12 -8.63 -5.85 5.45
CA ASN A 12 -8.28 -4.87 4.44
C ASN A 12 -9.52 -4.11 3.95
N LYS A 13 -9.32 -2.81 3.63
CA LYS A 13 -10.33 -1.97 2.96
C LYS A 13 -10.57 -2.42 1.52
N TYR A 14 -9.63 -3.16 0.93
CA TYR A 14 -9.74 -3.76 -0.41
C TYR A 14 -10.20 -5.21 -0.37
N ASN A 15 -10.59 -5.77 -1.52
CA ASN A 15 -11.09 -7.14 -1.61
C ASN A 15 -9.96 -8.18 -1.62
N MET A 16 -9.99 -9.13 -0.67
CA MET A 16 -9.12 -10.31 -0.72
C MET A 16 -9.50 -11.23 -1.87
N HIS A 17 -8.76 -11.16 -2.98
CA HIS A 17 -9.07 -11.92 -4.21
C HIS A 17 -8.10 -13.09 -4.48
N HIS A 18 -7.22 -13.41 -3.54
CA HIS A 18 -6.31 -14.56 -3.66
C HIS A 18 -7.09 -15.87 -3.58
N LYS A 19 -6.74 -16.79 -4.46
CA LYS A 19 -7.28 -18.16 -4.51
C LYS A 19 -6.08 -19.07 -4.45
N VAL A 20 -5.58 -19.30 -3.24
CA VAL A 20 -4.28 -19.93 -2.99
C VAL A 20 -4.44 -20.98 -1.91
N PHE A 21 -3.84 -22.14 -2.13
CA PHE A 21 -3.64 -23.18 -1.12
C PHE A 21 -2.14 -23.46 -1.01
N ILE A 22 -1.62 -23.53 0.21
CA ILE A 22 -0.21 -23.84 0.51
C ILE A 22 -0.19 -25.11 1.35
N ILE A 23 0.52 -26.13 0.89
CA ILE A 23 0.57 -27.45 1.53
C ILE A 23 2.02 -27.77 1.86
N ASP A 24 2.27 -28.12 3.12
CA ASP A 24 3.54 -28.60 3.66
C ASP A 24 4.76 -27.71 3.35
N ASN A 25 4.55 -26.40 3.15
CA ASN A 25 5.57 -25.43 2.74
C ASN A 25 6.32 -25.82 1.45
N GLU A 26 5.69 -26.61 0.58
CA GLU A 26 6.32 -27.18 -0.61
C GLU A 26 5.44 -27.09 -1.85
N THR A 27 4.13 -27.22 -1.70
CA THR A 27 3.18 -27.18 -2.83
C THR A 27 2.29 -25.94 -2.75
N VAL A 28 2.12 -25.27 -3.88
CA VAL A 28 1.15 -24.17 -4.04
C VAL A 28 0.14 -24.55 -5.11
N ILE A 29 -1.14 -24.43 -4.78
CA ILE A 29 -2.24 -24.50 -5.74
C ILE A 29 -2.80 -23.08 -5.88
N THR A 30 -2.83 -22.55 -7.10
CA THR A 30 -3.33 -21.20 -7.37
C THR A 30 -3.94 -21.10 -8.76
N GLY A 31 -4.64 -20.02 -9.06
CA GLY A 31 -5.22 -19.77 -10.38
C GLY A 31 -6.38 -18.79 -10.33
N SER A 32 -7.22 -18.83 -11.36
CA SER A 32 -8.47 -18.07 -11.38
C SER A 32 -9.60 -18.79 -10.63
N TYR A 33 -9.48 -20.12 -10.45
CA TYR A 33 -10.50 -21.00 -9.88
C TYR A 33 -10.92 -20.64 -8.46
N ASN A 34 -12.23 -20.45 -8.27
CA ASN A 34 -12.87 -20.40 -6.96
C ASN A 34 -13.48 -21.78 -6.62
N PRO A 35 -13.22 -22.37 -5.44
CA PRO A 35 -13.79 -23.65 -5.02
C PRO A 35 -15.30 -23.53 -4.72
N SER A 36 -16.08 -23.46 -5.78
CA SER A 36 -17.52 -23.22 -5.78
C SER A 36 -18.15 -23.97 -6.95
N SER A 37 -19.44 -24.31 -6.86
CA SER A 37 -20.14 -25.04 -7.93
C SER A 37 -20.06 -24.33 -9.29
N SER A 38 -20.10 -22.99 -9.32
CA SER A 38 -19.96 -22.24 -10.57
C SER A 38 -18.55 -22.30 -11.14
N GLY A 39 -17.53 -22.26 -10.28
CA GLY A 39 -16.12 -22.39 -10.70
C GLY A 39 -15.80 -23.78 -11.24
N ASP A 40 -16.51 -24.81 -10.77
CA ASP A 40 -16.32 -26.21 -11.17
C ASP A 40 -17.07 -26.59 -12.45
N GLU A 41 -18.30 -26.08 -12.63
CA GLU A 41 -19.19 -26.58 -13.69
C GLU A 41 -19.45 -25.59 -14.83
N LYS A 42 -19.20 -24.29 -14.63
CA LYS A 42 -19.71 -23.23 -15.54
C LYS A 42 -18.63 -22.29 -16.06
N ASN A 43 -17.66 -21.94 -15.24
CA ASN A 43 -16.65 -20.97 -15.61
C ASN A 43 -15.45 -21.65 -16.25
N ASP A 44 -14.89 -21.01 -17.28
CA ASP A 44 -13.57 -21.36 -17.80
C ASP A 44 -12.50 -20.82 -16.83
N GLU A 45 -12.06 -21.68 -15.91
CA GLU A 45 -11.06 -21.34 -14.89
C GLU A 45 -9.76 -22.14 -15.11
N ASN A 46 -8.64 -21.63 -14.61
CA ASN A 46 -7.38 -22.38 -14.57
C ASN A 46 -6.95 -22.69 -13.15
N ILE A 47 -6.29 -23.83 -12.99
CA ILE A 47 -5.58 -24.23 -11.77
C ILE A 47 -4.13 -24.55 -12.15
N LEU A 48 -3.21 -24.03 -11.36
CA LEU A 48 -1.79 -24.32 -11.44
C LEU A 48 -1.35 -24.97 -10.12
N ILE A 49 -0.69 -26.11 -10.23
CA ILE A 49 -0.10 -26.83 -9.11
C ILE A 49 1.41 -26.73 -9.26
N ILE A 50 2.07 -26.11 -8.28
CA ILE A 50 3.50 -25.82 -8.30
C ILE A 50 4.15 -26.56 -7.14
N HIS A 51 5.11 -27.44 -7.44
CA HIS A 51 5.92 -28.16 -6.45
C HIS A 51 7.31 -27.52 -6.35
N ASP A 52 7.43 -26.46 -5.55
CA ASP A 52 8.69 -25.74 -5.36
C ASP A 52 8.68 -25.02 -4.00
N LYS A 53 9.62 -25.40 -3.12
CA LYS A 53 9.73 -24.83 -1.76
C LYS A 53 10.03 -23.33 -1.76
N GLY A 54 10.77 -22.83 -2.74
CA GLY A 54 11.09 -21.41 -2.85
C GLY A 54 9.86 -20.58 -3.21
N ILE A 55 9.03 -21.08 -4.12
CA ILE A 55 7.75 -20.46 -4.48
C ILE A 55 6.76 -20.59 -3.31
N ALA A 56 6.64 -21.77 -2.70
CA ALA A 56 5.78 -21.99 -1.54
C ALA A 56 6.13 -21.04 -0.39
N LYS A 57 7.42 -20.83 -0.11
CA LYS A 57 7.86 -19.85 0.88
C LYS A 57 7.39 -18.43 0.56
N LYS A 58 7.47 -17.98 -0.71
CA LYS A 58 7.00 -16.64 -1.08
C LYS A 58 5.49 -16.46 -0.85
N PHE A 59 4.70 -17.48 -1.15
CA PHE A 59 3.26 -17.46 -0.88
C PHE A 59 2.96 -17.52 0.63
N LEU A 60 3.75 -18.28 1.40
CA LEU A 60 3.60 -18.33 2.86
C LEU A 60 3.96 -17.01 3.52
N ASP A 61 5.06 -16.37 3.09
CA ASP A 61 5.46 -15.05 3.55
C ASP A 61 4.34 -14.02 3.27
N GLU A 62 3.59 -14.17 2.18
CA GLU A 62 2.43 -13.33 1.88
C GLU A 62 1.22 -13.67 2.74
N PHE A 63 0.92 -14.96 2.92
CA PHE A 63 -0.14 -15.43 3.80
C PHE A 63 0.07 -14.88 5.22
N ASP A 64 1.28 -15.02 5.78
CA ASP A 64 1.61 -14.55 7.12
C ASP A 64 1.41 -13.04 7.24
N LYS A 65 1.75 -12.26 6.21
CA LYS A 65 1.49 -10.81 6.21
C LYS A 65 -0.01 -10.51 6.28
N VAL A 66 -0.82 -11.14 5.42
CA VAL A 66 -2.29 -10.92 5.41
C VAL A 66 -2.92 -11.43 6.71
N TRP A 67 -2.47 -12.59 7.20
CA TRP A 67 -2.95 -13.19 8.43
C TRP A 67 -2.66 -12.34 9.65
N ASN A 68 -1.49 -11.70 9.70
CA ASN A 68 -1.12 -10.81 10.80
C ASN A 68 -1.62 -9.36 10.60
N TYR A 69 -2.10 -9.00 9.40
CA TYR A 69 -2.72 -7.71 9.15
C TYR A 69 -4.04 -7.58 9.93
N ASP A 70 -4.16 -6.55 10.75
CA ASP A 70 -5.28 -6.33 11.67
C ASP A 70 -6.29 -5.30 11.15
N GLY A 71 -6.08 -4.72 9.97
CA GLY A 71 -6.99 -3.74 9.37
C GLY A 71 -6.67 -2.29 9.71
N GLY A 72 -5.64 -2.06 10.52
CA GLY A 72 -5.12 -0.72 10.72
C GLY A 72 -4.34 -0.25 9.50
N LEU A 73 -4.43 1.05 9.20
CA LEU A 73 -3.23 1.76 8.76
C LEU A 73 -2.10 1.33 9.71
N ILE A 74 -0.89 1.10 9.23
CA ILE A 74 0.21 0.78 10.12
C ILE A 74 0.54 2.08 10.87
N SER A 75 -0.28 2.49 11.85
CA SER A 75 -0.12 3.73 12.63
C SER A 75 1.09 3.68 13.56
N GLN A 76 1.89 2.62 13.45
CA GLN A 76 3.13 2.45 14.18
C GLN A 76 4.29 2.99 13.36
N CYS A 77 5.06 3.83 14.02
CA CYS A 77 6.31 4.36 13.50
C CYS A 77 7.34 3.21 13.33
N ILE A 78 7.64 2.82 12.09
CA ILE A 78 8.53 1.70 11.75
C ILE A 78 9.65 2.10 10.78
N PRO A 79 10.79 1.38 10.73
CA PRO A 79 11.84 1.68 9.76
C PRO A 79 11.35 1.60 8.31
N ALA A 80 11.74 2.59 7.50
CA ALA A 80 11.47 2.61 6.07
C ALA A 80 12.24 1.48 5.37
N LYS A 81 11.55 0.70 4.53
CA LYS A 81 12.14 -0.42 3.78
C LYS A 81 12.03 -0.26 2.26
N ASP A 82 11.35 0.80 1.82
CA ASP A 82 11.00 1.06 0.44
C ASP A 82 10.96 2.59 0.21
N VAL A 83 10.41 3.05 -0.91
CA VAL A 83 10.09 4.46 -1.15
C VAL A 83 9.17 5.04 -0.08
N VAL A 84 9.24 6.34 0.13
CA VAL A 84 8.48 7.06 1.17
C VAL A 84 7.81 8.31 0.59
N ILE A 85 6.70 8.73 1.18
CA ILE A 85 6.12 10.04 0.91
C ILE A 85 7.04 11.09 1.52
N SER A 86 7.48 12.05 0.72
CA SER A 86 8.45 13.07 1.10
C SER A 86 7.85 14.46 1.24
N GLU A 87 6.84 14.78 0.42
CA GLU A 87 6.15 16.06 0.46
C GLU A 87 4.67 15.88 0.15
N VAL A 88 3.83 16.70 0.79
CA VAL A 88 2.41 16.83 0.49
C VAL A 88 2.07 18.31 0.42
N TYR A 89 1.57 18.75 -0.73
CA TYR A 89 1.05 20.10 -0.92
C TYR A 89 -0.46 20.03 -1.10
N TYR A 90 -1.20 20.35 -0.03
CA TYR A 90 -2.65 20.16 0.06
C TYR A 90 -3.42 21.48 0.20
N ASP A 91 -2.91 22.49 0.92
CA ASP A 91 -3.59 23.77 1.11
C ASP A 91 -3.02 24.84 0.16
N THR A 92 -3.45 24.77 -1.10
CA THR A 92 -2.90 25.62 -2.17
C THR A 92 -3.45 27.04 -2.11
N THR A 93 -2.69 28.02 -2.63
CA THR A 93 -3.19 29.41 -2.76
C THR A 93 -4.14 29.61 -3.95
N GLY A 94 -4.10 28.70 -4.93
CA GLY A 94 -4.83 28.76 -6.20
C GLY A 94 -6.16 28.00 -6.20
N LYS A 95 -6.50 27.35 -7.33
CA LYS A 95 -7.61 26.39 -7.39
C LYS A 95 -7.09 25.03 -6.90
N ASP A 96 -7.65 24.54 -5.80
CA ASP A 96 -7.18 23.38 -5.04
C ASP A 96 -6.75 22.18 -5.92
N SER A 97 -7.46 21.84 -6.99
CA SER A 97 -7.15 20.66 -7.81
C SER A 97 -6.05 20.79 -8.89
N GLU A 98 -5.51 21.99 -9.16
CA GLU A 98 -4.51 22.18 -10.24
C GLU A 98 -3.06 22.27 -9.73
N GLU A 99 -2.87 22.53 -8.43
CA GLU A 99 -1.54 22.76 -7.85
C GLU A 99 -1.13 21.69 -6.82
N GLU A 100 -2.08 20.94 -6.27
CA GLU A 100 -1.84 19.87 -5.30
C GLU A 100 -0.85 18.84 -5.84
N TYR A 101 0.04 18.35 -4.95
CA TYR A 101 0.94 17.28 -5.31
C TYR A 101 1.40 16.45 -4.12
N ILE A 102 1.90 15.27 -4.46
CA ILE A 102 2.60 14.39 -3.54
C ILE A 102 3.96 14.05 -4.16
N SER A 103 5.05 14.20 -3.41
CA SER A 103 6.39 13.78 -3.81
C SER A 103 6.78 12.48 -3.14
N ILE A 104 7.32 11.52 -3.89
CA ILE A 104 7.87 10.27 -3.36
C ILE A 104 9.39 10.28 -3.46
N TYR A 105 10.07 9.92 -2.36
CA TYR A 105 11.52 9.78 -2.28
C TYR A 105 11.92 8.30 -2.23
N ASN A 106 13.01 7.95 -2.90
CA ASN A 106 13.60 6.62 -2.86
C ASN A 106 14.85 6.60 -1.96
N PRO A 107 14.74 6.21 -0.67
CA PRO A 107 15.88 6.12 0.23
C PRO A 107 16.78 4.90 -0.05
N THR A 108 16.41 4.03 -0.98
CA THR A 108 17.15 2.80 -1.24
C THR A 108 18.36 3.04 -2.13
N ASN A 109 19.29 2.07 -2.13
CA ASN A 109 20.48 2.08 -2.98
C ASN A 109 20.25 1.53 -4.40
N ARG A 110 18.99 1.41 -4.83
CA ARG A 110 18.62 0.87 -6.15
C ARG A 110 17.49 1.68 -6.76
N ASP A 111 17.36 1.58 -8.07
CA ASP A 111 16.23 2.14 -8.79
C ASP A 111 14.95 1.38 -8.44
N VAL A 112 13.85 2.11 -8.27
CA VAL A 112 12.54 1.56 -7.93
C VAL A 112 11.56 1.84 -9.07
N ASN A 113 10.96 0.77 -9.60
CA ASN A 113 9.84 0.86 -10.54
C ASN A 113 8.53 1.06 -9.77
N LEU A 114 7.85 2.18 -10.04
CA LEU A 114 6.61 2.58 -9.41
C LEU A 114 5.35 1.96 -10.03
N ASP A 115 5.46 1.17 -11.09
CA ASP A 115 4.29 0.59 -11.77
C ASP A 115 3.44 -0.32 -10.86
N TYR A 116 3.95 -0.71 -9.69
CA TYR A 116 3.23 -1.51 -8.70
C TYR A 116 2.75 -0.72 -7.48
N TYR A 117 2.95 0.61 -7.51
CA TYR A 117 2.63 1.51 -6.41
C TYR A 117 1.36 2.30 -6.71
N PHE A 118 0.66 2.66 -5.64
CA PHE A 118 -0.54 3.46 -5.67
C PHE A 118 -0.44 4.55 -4.61
N ILE A 119 -0.94 5.73 -4.94
CA ILE A 119 -1.25 6.76 -3.96
C ILE A 119 -2.77 6.81 -3.79
N SER A 120 -3.24 6.85 -2.56
CA SER A 120 -4.67 6.76 -2.26
C SER A 120 -5.12 7.61 -1.09
N ARG A 121 -6.40 7.98 -1.13
CA ARG A 121 -7.15 8.68 -0.07
C ARG A 121 -8.60 8.17 -0.08
N GLY A 122 -9.02 7.51 1.00
CA GLY A 122 -10.33 6.85 1.04
C GLY A 122 -10.50 5.87 -0.12
N ASP A 123 -11.61 5.99 -0.85
CA ASP A 123 -11.90 5.17 -2.04
C ASP A 123 -11.18 5.67 -3.31
N SER A 124 -10.51 6.83 -3.26
CA SER A 124 -9.75 7.37 -4.38
C SER A 124 -8.37 6.72 -4.44
N ASN A 125 -8.04 6.12 -5.58
CA ASN A 125 -6.80 5.40 -5.80
C ASN A 125 -6.20 5.77 -7.16
N GLN A 126 -4.90 6.07 -7.19
CA GLN A 126 -4.16 6.34 -8.42
C GLN A 126 -2.92 5.47 -8.50
N ARG A 127 -2.83 4.69 -9.58
CA ARG A 127 -1.62 3.95 -9.93
C ARG A 127 -0.50 4.92 -10.32
N MET A 128 0.68 4.68 -9.77
CA MET A 128 1.90 5.40 -10.11
C MET A 128 2.60 4.76 -11.32
N SER A 129 3.60 5.44 -11.87
CA SER A 129 4.37 4.89 -12.98
C SER A 129 5.78 5.46 -13.10
N GLY A 130 6.63 4.71 -13.80
CA GLY A 130 8.01 5.08 -14.10
C GLY A 130 8.99 4.73 -12.98
N ILE A 131 10.22 5.20 -13.13
CA ILE A 131 11.35 4.83 -12.27
C ILE A 131 11.77 6.02 -11.41
N ILE A 132 12.05 5.78 -10.14
CA ILE A 132 12.80 6.71 -9.28
C ILE A 132 14.18 6.08 -9.06
N SER A 133 15.24 6.77 -9.48
CA SER A 133 16.60 6.32 -9.21
C SER A 133 16.91 6.32 -7.71
N SER A 134 17.96 5.60 -7.30
CA SER A 134 18.45 5.66 -5.92
C SER A 134 18.64 7.11 -5.43
N ASN A 135 18.11 7.42 -4.23
CA ASN A 135 18.08 8.77 -3.64
C ASN A 135 17.41 9.84 -4.51
N GLY A 136 16.61 9.42 -5.49
CA GLY A 136 15.81 10.31 -6.32
C GLY A 136 14.47 10.65 -5.66
N THR A 137 13.87 11.73 -6.15
CA THR A 137 12.50 12.13 -5.84
C THR A 137 11.70 12.24 -7.12
N LYS A 138 10.41 11.93 -7.04
CA LYS A 138 9.47 12.21 -8.13
C LYS A 138 8.19 12.81 -7.57
N LYS A 139 7.74 13.90 -8.19
CA LYS A 139 6.48 14.57 -7.90
C LYS A 139 5.34 13.97 -8.72
N PHE A 140 4.16 13.89 -8.13
CA PHE A 140 2.95 13.37 -8.73
C PHE A 140 1.77 14.29 -8.45
N ASP A 141 1.00 14.57 -9.50
CA ASP A 141 -0.25 15.30 -9.39
C ASP A 141 -1.37 14.27 -9.16
N PRO A 142 -2.03 14.27 -7.98
CA PRO A 142 -3.10 13.35 -7.68
C PRO A 142 -4.33 13.67 -8.54
N LYS A 143 -4.99 12.63 -9.07
CA LYS A 143 -6.25 12.70 -9.82
C LYS A 143 -7.47 12.81 -8.90
N PHE A 144 -7.24 13.17 -7.65
CA PHE A 144 -8.23 13.35 -6.59
C PHE A 144 -7.76 14.50 -5.69
N SER A 145 -8.70 15.24 -5.12
CA SER A 145 -8.35 16.36 -4.25
C SER A 145 -7.78 15.90 -2.90
N LEU A 146 -6.81 16.65 -2.40
CA LEU A 146 -6.25 16.57 -1.05
C LEU A 146 -6.99 17.58 -0.16
N PRO A 147 -7.72 17.15 0.88
CA PRO A 147 -8.50 18.08 1.70
C PRO A 147 -7.63 19.14 2.38
N ASN A 148 -8.08 20.40 2.35
CA ASN A 148 -7.42 21.50 3.08
C ASN A 148 -7.47 21.35 4.62
N SER A 149 -8.18 20.34 5.15
CA SER A 149 -8.18 20.00 6.57
C SER A 149 -8.61 18.54 6.79
N GLY A 150 -8.08 17.88 7.83
CA GLY A 150 -8.40 16.50 8.21
C GLY A 150 -8.11 15.46 7.12
N GLY A 151 -7.00 15.62 6.39
CA GLY A 151 -6.66 14.81 5.24
C GLY A 151 -5.58 13.78 5.52
N TYR A 152 -5.45 12.81 4.61
CA TYR A 152 -4.37 11.82 4.64
C TYR A 152 -4.05 11.31 3.24
N ALA A 153 -2.87 10.71 3.10
CA ALA A 153 -2.43 9.99 1.92
C ALA A 153 -1.76 8.67 2.31
N VAL A 154 -2.08 7.61 1.55
CA VAL A 154 -1.50 6.28 1.73
C VAL A 154 -0.70 5.93 0.48
N LEU A 155 0.58 5.66 0.64
CA LEU A 155 1.41 5.02 -0.38
C LEU A 155 1.30 3.52 -0.18
N SER A 156 0.93 2.79 -1.23
CA SER A 156 0.79 1.34 -1.15
C SER A 156 1.47 0.64 -2.33
N LYS A 157 1.80 -0.63 -2.15
CA LYS A 157 2.41 -1.50 -3.17
C LYS A 157 1.81 -2.89 -3.07
N GLY A 158 1.21 -3.37 -4.15
CA GLY A 158 0.59 -4.71 -4.17
C GLY A 158 -0.52 -4.89 -3.12
N GLY A 159 -1.23 -3.82 -2.74
CA GLY A 159 -2.29 -3.85 -1.72
C GLY A 159 -1.83 -3.66 -0.28
N TYR A 160 -0.52 -3.49 -0.05
CA TYR A 160 0.07 -3.23 1.28
C TYR A 160 0.44 -1.77 1.45
N GLU A 161 0.23 -1.23 2.64
CA GLU A 161 0.75 0.09 3.01
C GLU A 161 2.28 0.08 3.04
N VAL A 162 2.86 1.07 2.38
CA VAL A 162 4.30 1.34 2.33
C VAL A 162 4.64 2.55 3.20
N ASP A 163 3.81 3.59 3.14
CA ASP A 163 3.92 4.79 3.96
C ASP A 163 2.56 5.50 4.08
N TYR A 164 2.42 6.31 5.10
CA TYR A 164 1.23 7.02 5.50
C TYR A 164 1.60 8.39 6.05
N VAL A 165 0.80 9.38 5.68
CA VAL A 165 0.84 10.71 6.26
C VAL A 165 -0.57 11.24 6.40
N GLU A 166 -0.86 11.84 7.55
CA GLU A 166 -2.07 12.62 7.78
C GLU A 166 -1.75 14.01 8.30
N TRP A 167 -2.67 14.93 8.10
CA TRP A 167 -2.55 16.32 8.50
C TRP A 167 -3.88 16.84 9.04
N GLU A 168 -3.77 17.79 9.97
CA GLU A 168 -4.92 18.43 10.61
C GLU A 168 -5.96 17.43 11.15
N SER A 169 -5.47 16.31 11.69
CA SER A 169 -6.26 15.16 12.12
C SER A 169 -5.74 14.67 13.49
N ASP A 170 -5.57 13.37 13.68
CA ASP A 170 -4.91 12.81 14.86
C ASP A 170 -3.45 13.30 14.94
N TRP A 171 -2.70 13.25 13.82
CA TRP A 171 -1.42 13.96 13.73
C TRP A 171 -1.63 15.47 13.73
N LYS A 172 -0.79 16.19 14.48
CA LYS A 172 -0.79 17.65 14.61
C LYS A 172 0.09 18.33 13.56
N LEU A 173 0.26 17.67 12.41
CA LEU A 173 0.89 18.25 11.23
C LEU A 173 -0.04 19.25 10.56
N VAL A 174 0.47 20.46 10.31
CA VAL A 174 -0.27 21.55 9.67
C VAL A 174 0.71 22.31 8.77
N ALA A 175 0.41 22.40 7.48
CA ALA A 175 1.06 23.36 6.59
C ALA A 175 0.27 24.67 6.62
N LYS A 176 0.94 25.82 6.59
CA LYS A 176 0.21 27.06 6.31
C LYS A 176 -0.22 27.06 4.85
N LYS A 177 -1.27 27.82 4.53
CA LYS A 177 -1.69 28.04 3.16
C LYS A 177 -0.53 28.45 2.24
N GLY A 178 -0.33 27.71 1.17
CA GLY A 178 0.77 27.90 0.21
C GLY A 178 2.13 27.31 0.64
N GLU A 179 2.22 26.70 1.83
CA GLU A 179 3.39 25.96 2.29
C GLU A 179 3.20 24.44 2.06
N VAL A 180 4.32 23.71 2.04
CA VAL A 180 4.38 22.28 1.74
C VAL A 180 4.72 21.52 3.01
N LEU A 181 3.93 20.52 3.35
CA LEU A 181 4.28 19.57 4.40
C LEU A 181 5.46 18.73 3.90
N SER A 182 6.58 18.76 4.64
CA SER A 182 7.84 18.16 4.17
C SER A 182 8.40 17.20 5.20
N ARG A 183 8.85 16.04 4.74
CA ARG A 183 9.51 15.06 5.59
C ARG A 183 10.95 15.50 5.89
N LYS A 184 11.33 15.52 7.16
CA LYS A 184 12.65 15.88 7.72
C LYS A 184 13.67 14.75 7.59
N SER A 185 13.23 13.50 7.70
CA SER A 185 14.08 12.31 7.59
C SER A 185 13.30 11.13 6.98
N PHE A 186 14.04 10.26 6.31
CA PHE A 186 13.49 9.18 5.48
C PHE A 186 13.74 7.79 6.09
N GLY A 187 14.18 7.73 7.34
CA GLY A 187 14.56 6.48 8.02
C GLY A 187 13.37 5.67 8.54
N LYS A 188 12.20 6.29 8.70
CA LYS A 188 10.99 5.66 9.21
C LYS A 188 9.76 6.07 8.41
N VAL A 189 8.70 5.28 8.45
CA VAL A 189 7.40 5.54 7.83
C VAL A 189 6.32 5.59 8.90
N ASN A 190 5.21 6.28 8.60
CA ASN A 190 4.04 6.37 9.49
C ASN A 190 4.37 7.01 10.86
N CYS A 191 5.26 8.00 10.85
CA CYS A 191 5.73 8.72 12.03
C CYS A 191 5.50 10.22 11.88
N GLU A 192 4.62 10.81 12.69
CA GLU A 192 4.40 12.26 12.72
C GLU A 192 5.70 13.05 12.93
N GLU A 193 6.56 12.56 13.83
CA GLU A 193 7.82 13.20 14.19
C GLU A 193 8.82 13.35 13.02
N GLU A 194 8.64 12.63 11.92
CA GLU A 194 9.47 12.72 10.72
C GLU A 194 9.09 13.90 9.83
N TRP A 195 8.04 14.66 10.15
CA TRP A 195 7.51 15.74 9.28
C TRP A 195 7.64 17.14 9.90
N LYS A 196 7.55 18.16 9.04
CA LYS A 196 7.45 19.59 9.39
C LYS A 196 6.55 20.33 8.42
#